data_AF-A0A7J9JUQ2-F1
#
_entry.id   AF-A0A7J9JUQ2-F1
#
_cell.length_a   1.000
_cell.length_b   1.000
_cell.length_c   1.000
_cell.angle_alpha   90.00
_cell.angle_beta   90.00
_cell.angle_gamma   90.00
#
_symmetry.space_group_name_H-M   'P 1'
#
loop_
_entity.id
_entity.type
_entity.pdbx_description
1 polymer ?
#
loop_
_entity_poly.entity_id
_entity_poly.type
_entity_poly.pdbx_seq_one_letter_code
_entity_poly.pdbx_strand_id
1 'polypeptide(L)'
;VIQHGACLGLGLAALGTADEDIYDEVKTVLYTDSAVAGEAAGISMGLLMVGTASEKASEMLAYAHETQHEKIIRGLALGIALTVYGREEEADTLIEQMTQDQDPILRYGGMYALALAYRGTANNKAIRQLLHFAVSDVSDDVRRTAVLALGFVLYSEPAQTPRIVSLLSESYNPHVRYGAALAVGISCAGTGLSEAISLLEPLTLDAVDFVRQGALIAMAMVMVQINEASDSRVGTFRRQLEKIIRDKHEDTMSKMGAILASGILDAGGRNVTIRLLSKTKHDKFTAIVGLAVFSQFWYWYPLIYFVSLSFSPTAFIGLNYDLKVPRFEFLSHAKPFLFEYPKPTTAPTTTSAVKLPTAVLSTSAKAKARAKKEAEQKANAEKSSGLESSSSSLNTGKGKPSSEKDGEVMQVDSLPEKKAEPEPEPTFEILTNPARVVPAQEKFIKFLEDNRYVPVKSAPSGFVLLKDLRPNEPEVLSLTDAPASVASPTTGRPAVGQQSSSSAMAVDDEPQVPQPFEYTS
;
A
#
# COMPACT_ATOMS: atom_id res chain seq x y z
N VAL A 1 -14.93 -13.46 -22.30
CA VAL A 1 -14.41 -13.29 -20.91
C VAL A 1 -13.33 -14.30 -20.57
N ILE A 2 -13.57 -15.61 -20.72
CA ILE A 2 -12.55 -16.65 -20.46
C ILE A 2 -11.29 -16.42 -21.32
N GLN A 3 -11.46 -16.24 -22.63
CA GLN A 3 -10.35 -15.92 -23.55
C GLN A 3 -9.60 -14.64 -23.18
N HIS A 4 -10.28 -13.62 -22.67
CA HIS A 4 -9.64 -12.37 -22.22
C HIS A 4 -8.71 -12.62 -21.02
N GLY A 5 -9.19 -13.34 -20.00
CA GLY A 5 -8.36 -13.72 -18.86
C GLY A 5 -7.21 -14.66 -19.25
N ALA A 6 -7.48 -15.60 -20.16
CA ALA A 6 -6.46 -16.53 -20.67
C ALA A 6 -5.35 -15.78 -21.44
N CYS A 7 -5.69 -14.83 -22.31
CA CYS A 7 -4.70 -14.04 -23.05
C CYS A 7 -3.83 -13.18 -22.13
N LEU A 8 -4.43 -12.50 -21.15
CA LEU A 8 -3.66 -11.71 -20.18
C LEU A 8 -2.78 -12.60 -19.27
N GLY A 9 -3.31 -13.74 -18.82
CA GLY A 9 -2.55 -14.69 -18.01
C GLY A 9 -1.38 -15.32 -18.77
N LEU A 10 -1.60 -15.68 -20.04
CA LEU A 10 -0.56 -16.22 -20.92
C LEU A 10 0.52 -15.17 -21.20
N GLY A 11 0.15 -13.93 -21.49
CA GLY A 11 1.11 -12.84 -21.71
C GLY A 11 1.93 -12.50 -20.46
N LEU A 12 1.33 -12.62 -19.28
CA LEU A 12 2.03 -12.48 -17.99
C LEU A 12 2.99 -13.65 -17.74
N ALA A 13 2.60 -14.88 -18.05
CA ALA A 13 3.45 -16.06 -17.88
C ALA A 13 4.62 -16.06 -18.87
N ALA A 14 4.40 -15.60 -20.09
CA ALA A 14 5.38 -15.53 -21.17
C ALA A 14 6.11 -14.17 -21.24
N LEU A 15 6.05 -13.35 -20.18
CA LEU A 15 6.62 -12.00 -20.15
C LEU A 15 8.12 -12.00 -20.53
N GLY A 16 8.45 -11.37 -21.66
CA GLY A 16 9.83 -11.23 -22.12
C GLY A 16 10.51 -12.53 -22.61
N THR A 17 9.74 -13.59 -22.88
CA THR A 17 10.27 -14.84 -23.45
C THR A 17 10.53 -14.75 -24.95
N ALA A 18 9.86 -13.83 -25.64
CA ALA A 18 9.90 -13.69 -27.10
C ALA A 18 9.55 -14.98 -27.87
N ASP A 19 8.63 -15.79 -27.32
CA ASP A 19 8.18 -17.03 -27.95
C ASP A 19 7.23 -16.76 -29.15
N GLU A 20 7.65 -17.23 -30.32
CA GLU A 20 6.95 -17.04 -31.59
C GLU A 20 5.65 -17.85 -31.67
N ASP A 21 5.63 -19.06 -31.10
CA ASP A 21 4.48 -19.96 -31.18
C ASP A 21 3.29 -19.36 -30.39
N ILE A 22 3.58 -18.86 -29.18
CA ILE A 22 2.58 -18.19 -28.34
C ILE A 22 2.12 -16.88 -29.00
N TYR A 23 3.02 -16.15 -29.66
CA TYR A 23 2.66 -14.94 -30.38
C TYR A 23 1.64 -15.23 -31.50
N ASP A 24 1.88 -16.27 -32.28
CA ASP A 24 0.99 -16.65 -33.38
C ASP A 24 -0.38 -17.12 -32.87
N GLU A 25 -0.42 -17.88 -31.76
CA GLU A 25 -1.68 -18.24 -31.11
C GLU A 25 -2.47 -17.00 -30.67
N VAL A 26 -1.83 -16.04 -30.00
CA VAL A 26 -2.50 -14.80 -29.56
C VAL A 26 -2.94 -13.95 -30.76
N LYS A 27 -2.15 -13.95 -31.85
CA LYS A 27 -2.49 -13.28 -33.12
C LYS A 27 -3.76 -13.88 -33.75
N THR A 28 -3.97 -15.20 -33.69
CA THR A 28 -5.23 -15.79 -34.18
C THR A 28 -6.45 -15.30 -33.40
N VAL A 29 -6.31 -15.08 -32.09
CA VAL A 29 -7.39 -14.54 -31.24
C VAL A 29 -7.65 -13.08 -31.58
N LEU A 30 -6.61 -12.31 -31.89
CA LEU A 30 -6.73 -10.92 -32.34
C LEU A 30 -7.54 -10.84 -33.65
N TYR A 31 -7.23 -11.69 -34.63
CA TYR A 31 -7.93 -11.77 -35.92
C TYR A 31 -9.35 -12.33 -35.85
N THR A 32 -9.77 -12.83 -34.68
CA THR A 32 -11.18 -13.18 -34.45
C THR A 32 -12.05 -11.93 -34.23
N ASP A 33 -11.44 -10.74 -34.12
CA ASP A 33 -12.11 -9.43 -33.97
C ASP A 33 -13.10 -9.34 -32.80
N SER A 34 -12.87 -10.14 -31.76
CA SER A 34 -13.64 -10.03 -30.53
C SER A 34 -13.18 -8.83 -29.72
N ALA A 35 -14.03 -7.81 -29.57
CA ALA A 35 -13.67 -6.55 -28.91
C ALA A 35 -12.98 -6.69 -27.53
N VAL A 36 -13.40 -7.64 -26.68
CA VAL A 36 -12.83 -7.83 -25.33
C VAL A 36 -11.62 -8.76 -25.36
N ALA A 37 -11.62 -9.80 -26.18
CA ALA A 37 -10.47 -10.70 -26.27
C ALA A 37 -9.30 -10.04 -27.02
N GLY A 38 -9.59 -9.25 -28.06
CA GLY A 38 -8.61 -8.52 -28.86
C GLY A 38 -7.86 -7.45 -28.07
N GLU A 39 -8.50 -6.77 -27.11
CA GLU A 39 -7.80 -5.84 -26.19
C GLU A 39 -6.75 -6.58 -25.36
N ALA A 40 -7.12 -7.73 -24.77
CA ALA A 40 -6.19 -8.57 -24.02
C ALA A 40 -5.10 -9.19 -24.91
N ALA A 41 -5.45 -9.59 -26.13
CA ALA A 41 -4.50 -10.14 -27.10
C ALA A 41 -3.45 -9.09 -27.48
N GLY A 42 -3.85 -7.86 -27.80
CA GLY A 42 -2.92 -6.77 -28.12
C GLY A 42 -1.95 -6.46 -26.97
N ILE A 43 -2.44 -6.41 -25.73
CA ILE A 43 -1.58 -6.23 -24.54
C ILE A 43 -0.65 -7.43 -24.35
N SER A 44 -1.17 -8.65 -24.49
CA SER A 44 -0.42 -9.90 -24.31
C SER A 44 0.72 -10.05 -25.31
N MET A 45 0.48 -9.72 -26.58
CA MET A 45 1.52 -9.68 -27.62
C MET A 45 2.65 -8.71 -27.23
N GLY A 46 2.30 -7.54 -26.71
CA GLY A 46 3.29 -6.58 -26.20
C GLY A 46 4.06 -7.07 -24.96
N LEU A 47 3.39 -7.75 -24.02
CA LEU A 47 4.03 -8.34 -22.83
C LEU A 47 5.01 -9.46 -23.21
N LEU A 48 4.66 -10.27 -24.19
CA LEU A 48 5.52 -11.33 -24.67
C LEU A 48 6.78 -10.78 -25.38
N MET A 49 6.59 -9.73 -26.18
CA MET A 49 7.64 -9.10 -27.00
C MET A 49 8.29 -7.85 -26.36
N VAL A 50 8.29 -7.76 -25.03
CA VAL A 50 8.87 -6.60 -24.33
C VAL A 50 10.35 -6.42 -24.71
N GLY A 51 10.67 -5.24 -25.26
CA GLY A 51 12.04 -4.83 -25.55
C GLY A 51 12.71 -5.55 -26.72
N THR A 52 12.00 -6.36 -27.52
CA THR A 52 12.59 -7.04 -28.70
C THR A 52 12.74 -6.12 -29.91
N ALA A 53 11.95 -5.03 -29.99
CA ALA A 53 11.87 -4.14 -31.17
C ALA A 53 11.66 -4.91 -32.49
N SER A 54 10.87 -5.98 -32.45
CA SER A 54 10.61 -6.81 -33.63
C SER A 54 9.79 -6.06 -34.69
N GLU A 55 10.01 -6.38 -35.97
CA GLU A 55 9.21 -5.90 -37.12
C GLU A 55 7.71 -6.21 -36.95
N LYS A 56 7.39 -7.19 -36.10
CA LYS A 56 6.03 -7.52 -35.65
C LYS A 56 5.26 -6.33 -35.06
N ALA A 57 5.95 -5.34 -34.49
CA ALA A 57 5.31 -4.11 -34.03
C ALA A 57 4.65 -3.31 -35.18
N SER A 58 5.25 -3.35 -36.38
CA SER A 58 4.67 -2.74 -37.57
C SER A 58 3.43 -3.50 -38.06
N GLU A 59 3.41 -4.83 -37.94
CA GLU A 59 2.19 -5.61 -38.23
C GLU A 59 1.05 -5.27 -37.25
N MET A 60 1.36 -5.11 -35.96
CA MET A 60 0.38 -4.68 -34.96
C MET A 60 -0.18 -3.29 -35.26
N LEU A 61 0.67 -2.37 -35.74
CA LEU A 61 0.27 -1.02 -36.14
C LEU A 61 -0.62 -1.05 -37.38
N ALA A 62 -0.28 -1.86 -38.38
CA ALA A 62 -1.11 -2.05 -39.58
C ALA A 62 -2.51 -2.56 -39.20
N TYR A 63 -2.58 -3.57 -38.32
CA TYR A 63 -3.87 -4.09 -37.87
C TYR A 63 -4.66 -3.07 -37.05
N ALA A 64 -4.00 -2.24 -36.24
CA ALA A 64 -4.66 -1.18 -35.49
C ALA A 64 -5.39 -0.17 -36.40
N HIS A 65 -4.85 0.11 -37.59
CA HIS A 65 -5.52 0.94 -38.60
C HIS A 65 -6.70 0.27 -39.31
N GLU A 66 -6.67 -1.05 -39.46
CA GLU A 66 -7.74 -1.80 -40.13
C GLU A 66 -8.96 -1.99 -39.23
N THR A 67 -8.73 -2.20 -37.93
CA THR A 67 -9.81 -2.42 -36.97
C THR A 67 -10.57 -1.14 -36.65
N GLN A 68 -11.89 -1.27 -36.45
CA GLN A 68 -12.75 -0.16 -35.97
C GLN A 68 -13.04 -0.25 -34.47
N HIS A 69 -12.53 -1.27 -33.79
CA HIS A 69 -12.80 -1.52 -32.38
C HIS A 69 -11.82 -0.76 -31.50
N GLU A 70 -12.25 0.35 -30.89
CA GLU A 70 -11.43 1.19 -30.00
C GLU A 70 -10.68 0.40 -28.91
N LYS A 71 -11.27 -0.67 -28.37
CA LYS A 71 -10.63 -1.53 -27.36
C LYS A 71 -9.43 -2.31 -27.91
N ILE A 72 -9.56 -2.80 -29.15
CA ILE A 72 -8.49 -3.52 -29.84
C ILE A 72 -7.36 -2.54 -30.17
N ILE A 73 -7.70 -1.38 -30.75
CA ILE A 73 -6.75 -0.30 -31.04
C ILE A 73 -5.99 0.10 -29.78
N ARG A 74 -6.69 0.29 -28.65
CA ARG A 74 -6.05 0.65 -27.36
C ARG A 74 -5.13 -0.44 -26.84
N GLY A 75 -5.55 -1.71 -26.92
CA GLY A 75 -4.72 -2.85 -26.52
C GLY A 75 -3.46 -2.98 -27.37
N LEU A 76 -3.58 -2.80 -28.68
CA LEU A 76 -2.46 -2.79 -29.62
C LEU A 76 -1.54 -1.58 -29.42
N ALA A 77 -2.09 -0.40 -29.21
CA ALA A 77 -1.32 0.82 -28.97
C ALA A 77 -0.43 0.69 -27.73
N LEU A 78 -0.95 0.10 -26.65
CA LEU A 78 -0.14 -0.23 -25.47
C LEU A 78 0.83 -1.39 -25.74
N GLY A 79 0.40 -2.42 -26.48
CA GLY A 79 1.24 -3.54 -26.86
C GLY A 79 2.47 -3.12 -27.63
N ILE A 80 2.31 -2.26 -28.65
CA ILE A 80 3.38 -1.66 -29.44
C ILE A 80 4.31 -0.86 -28.52
N ALA A 81 3.78 -0.05 -27.60
CA ALA A 81 4.59 0.71 -26.65
C ALA A 81 5.47 -0.18 -25.76
N LEU A 82 5.01 -1.39 -25.41
CA LEU A 82 5.80 -2.36 -24.64
C LEU A 82 6.94 -2.98 -25.45
N THR A 83 6.76 -3.16 -26.77
CA THR A 83 7.81 -3.74 -27.63
C THR A 83 9.05 -2.85 -27.76
N VAL A 84 8.89 -1.53 -27.68
CA VAL A 84 9.98 -0.54 -27.77
C VAL A 84 10.67 -0.26 -26.43
N TYR A 85 10.39 -1.06 -25.41
CA TYR A 85 10.98 -0.88 -24.08
C TYR A 85 12.52 -0.83 -24.13
N GLY A 86 13.09 0.30 -23.70
CA GLY A 86 14.53 0.51 -23.57
C GLY A 86 15.34 0.60 -24.86
N ARG A 87 14.68 0.92 -25.98
CA ARG A 87 15.28 1.00 -27.33
C ARG A 87 15.70 2.40 -27.75
N GLU A 88 15.37 3.41 -26.95
CA GLU A 88 15.81 4.81 -27.14
C GLU A 88 15.61 5.28 -28.59
N GLU A 89 16.69 5.62 -29.30
CA GLU A 89 16.65 6.18 -30.66
C GLU A 89 16.15 5.19 -31.73
N GLU A 90 16.28 3.87 -31.52
CA GLU A 90 15.77 2.85 -32.45
C GLU A 90 14.23 2.92 -32.58
N ALA A 91 13.56 3.43 -31.54
CA ALA A 91 12.10 3.54 -31.48
C ALA A 91 11.56 4.86 -32.05
N ASP A 92 12.42 5.86 -32.35
CA ASP A 92 11.98 7.21 -32.73
C ASP A 92 11.11 7.19 -34.00
N THR A 93 11.42 6.33 -34.97
CA THR A 93 10.64 6.20 -36.22
C THR A 93 9.21 5.73 -35.95
N LEU A 94 9.05 4.72 -35.10
CA LEU A 94 7.74 4.18 -34.73
C LEU A 94 6.95 5.18 -33.86
N ILE A 95 7.64 5.87 -32.94
CA ILE A 95 7.03 6.90 -32.10
C ILE A 95 6.52 8.07 -32.96
N GLU A 96 7.31 8.53 -33.93
CA GLU A 96 6.89 9.59 -34.85
C GLU A 96 5.67 9.18 -35.68
N GLN A 97 5.64 7.93 -36.18
CA GLN A 97 4.47 7.39 -36.88
C GLN A 97 3.21 7.40 -36.00
N MET A 98 3.30 6.85 -34.78
CA MET A 98 2.15 6.78 -33.87
C MET A 98 1.69 8.17 -33.39
N THR A 99 2.60 9.12 -33.20
CA THR A 99 2.27 10.45 -32.66
C THR A 99 1.73 11.43 -33.70
N GLN A 100 2.00 11.20 -34.99
CA GLN A 100 1.45 12.01 -36.10
C GLN A 100 0.12 11.45 -36.63
N ASP A 101 -0.34 10.33 -36.07
CA ASP A 101 -1.57 9.68 -36.48
C ASP A 101 -2.81 10.55 -36.26
N GLN A 102 -3.82 10.34 -37.11
CA GLN A 102 -5.13 10.99 -36.95
C GLN A 102 -5.90 10.41 -35.76
N ASP A 103 -5.74 9.11 -35.48
CA ASP A 103 -6.43 8.47 -34.35
C ASP A 103 -5.82 8.88 -33.00
N PRO A 104 -6.60 9.51 -32.10
CA PRO A 104 -6.15 9.84 -30.75
C PRO A 104 -5.66 8.64 -29.93
N ILE A 105 -6.17 7.43 -30.17
CA ILE A 105 -5.79 6.20 -29.43
C ILE A 105 -4.37 5.75 -29.82
N LEU A 106 -3.99 5.94 -31.09
CA LEU A 106 -2.63 5.64 -31.55
C LEU A 106 -1.64 6.69 -31.03
N ARG A 107 -2.02 7.98 -31.04
CA ARG A 107 -1.21 9.04 -30.40
C ARG A 107 -1.03 8.80 -28.90
N TYR A 108 -2.07 8.29 -28.24
CA TYR A 108 -2.04 7.85 -26.85
C TYR A 108 -1.00 6.74 -26.60
N GLY A 109 -0.99 5.70 -27.44
CA GLY A 109 0.04 4.66 -27.40
C GLY A 109 1.44 5.21 -27.68
N GLY A 110 1.56 6.17 -28.60
CA GLY A 110 2.82 6.86 -28.92
C GLY A 110 3.44 7.57 -27.72
N MET A 111 2.62 8.16 -26.83
CA MET A 111 3.12 8.76 -25.58
C MET A 111 3.69 7.69 -24.62
N TYR A 112 3.07 6.51 -24.51
CA TYR A 112 3.63 5.40 -23.74
C TYR A 112 4.88 4.82 -24.38
N ALA A 113 4.92 4.72 -25.72
CA ALA A 113 6.07 4.25 -26.46
C ALA A 113 7.28 5.17 -26.19
N LEU A 114 7.08 6.50 -26.24
CA LEU A 114 8.11 7.48 -25.88
C LEU A 114 8.55 7.34 -24.41
N ALA A 115 7.61 7.12 -23.49
CA ALA A 115 7.89 6.94 -22.07
C ALA A 115 8.73 5.68 -21.78
N LEU A 116 8.39 4.56 -22.43
CA LEU A 116 9.01 3.25 -22.24
C LEU A 116 10.32 3.12 -23.02
N ALA A 117 10.48 3.77 -24.17
CA ALA A 117 11.74 3.83 -24.90
C ALA A 117 12.81 4.61 -24.10
N TYR A 118 12.44 5.79 -23.58
CA TYR A 118 13.34 6.68 -22.83
C TYR A 118 13.24 6.54 -21.30
N ARG A 119 12.72 5.42 -20.80
CA ARG A 119 12.60 5.13 -19.36
C ARG A 119 13.91 5.38 -18.61
N GLY A 120 13.86 6.12 -17.51
CA GLY A 120 15.01 6.35 -16.61
C GLY A 120 16.21 7.11 -17.21
N THR A 121 16.14 7.56 -18.47
CA THR A 121 17.26 8.26 -19.15
C THR A 121 17.33 9.75 -18.84
N ALA A 122 16.23 10.36 -18.38
CA ALA A 122 16.08 11.80 -18.22
C ALA A 122 16.46 12.62 -19.48
N ASN A 123 16.20 12.08 -20.68
CA ASN A 123 16.55 12.75 -21.93
C ASN A 123 15.70 14.01 -22.16
N ASN A 124 16.37 15.15 -22.36
CA ASN A 124 15.74 16.44 -22.64
C ASN A 124 14.90 16.45 -23.94
N LYS A 125 15.26 15.66 -24.96
CA LYS A 125 14.48 15.56 -26.21
C LYS A 125 13.09 14.99 -25.91
N ALA A 126 13.03 13.85 -25.22
CA ALA A 126 11.80 13.19 -24.83
C ALA A 126 10.93 14.06 -23.91
N ILE A 127 11.55 14.71 -22.90
CA ILE A 127 10.82 15.62 -21.99
C ILE A 127 10.19 16.78 -22.75
N ARG A 128 10.93 17.42 -23.67
CA ARG A 128 10.41 18.53 -24.47
C ARG A 128 9.25 18.10 -25.36
N GLN A 129 9.35 16.92 -25.98
CA GLN A 129 8.31 16.38 -26.84
C GLN A 129 7.04 16.05 -26.04
N LEU A 130 7.17 15.39 -24.89
CA LEU A 130 6.05 15.11 -23.99
C LEU A 130 5.37 16.40 -23.51
N LEU A 131 6.14 17.41 -23.09
CA LEU A 131 5.59 18.70 -22.69
C LEU A 131 4.89 19.43 -23.83
N HIS A 132 5.37 19.29 -25.08
CA HIS A 132 4.71 19.84 -26.24
C HIS A 132 3.33 19.19 -26.44
N PHE A 133 3.25 17.87 -26.50
CA PHE A 133 1.99 17.14 -26.67
C PHE A 133 1.00 17.36 -25.52
N ALA A 134 1.50 17.56 -24.29
CA ALA A 134 0.66 17.89 -23.14
C ALA A 134 -0.14 19.20 -23.30
N VAL A 135 0.32 20.12 -24.16
CA VAL A 135 -0.31 21.42 -24.40
C VAL A 135 -0.94 21.50 -25.80
N SER A 136 -0.29 20.95 -26.82
CA SER A 136 -0.68 21.14 -28.22
C SER A 136 -1.77 20.19 -28.71
N ASP A 137 -1.86 18.96 -28.19
CA ASP A 137 -2.87 18.00 -28.65
C ASP A 137 -4.28 18.46 -28.26
N VAL A 138 -5.29 18.04 -29.01
CA VAL A 138 -6.70 18.36 -28.76
C VAL A 138 -7.33 17.32 -27.84
N SER A 139 -6.85 16.07 -27.86
CA SER A 139 -7.39 14.97 -27.07
C SER A 139 -6.89 15.02 -25.62
N ASP A 140 -7.83 14.97 -24.69
CA ASP A 140 -7.54 14.94 -23.26
C ASP A 140 -6.81 13.66 -22.82
N ASP A 141 -6.99 12.54 -23.53
CA ASP A 141 -6.30 11.28 -23.23
C ASP A 141 -4.82 11.32 -23.59
N VAL A 142 -4.49 11.96 -24.71
CA VAL A 142 -3.10 12.19 -25.11
C VAL A 142 -2.44 13.15 -24.13
N ARG A 143 -3.12 14.26 -23.76
CA ARG A 143 -2.61 15.23 -22.78
C ARG A 143 -2.32 14.58 -21.42
N ARG A 144 -3.27 13.81 -20.89
CA ARG A 144 -3.13 13.06 -19.63
C ARG A 144 -1.90 12.15 -19.67
N THR A 145 -1.76 11.41 -20.76
CA THR A 145 -0.69 10.43 -20.93
C THR A 145 0.66 11.06 -21.12
N ALA A 146 0.73 12.16 -21.87
CA ALA A 146 1.97 12.90 -22.07
C ALA A 146 2.56 13.38 -20.73
N VAL A 147 1.71 13.85 -19.81
CA VAL A 147 2.16 14.23 -18.46
C VAL A 147 2.53 13.01 -17.63
N LEU A 148 1.72 11.94 -17.67
CA LEU A 148 2.00 10.69 -16.95
C LEU A 148 3.35 10.07 -17.37
N ALA A 149 3.64 10.10 -18.67
CA ALA A 149 4.87 9.60 -19.28
C ALA A 149 6.13 10.29 -18.74
N LEU A 150 6.05 11.55 -18.31
CA LEU A 150 7.16 12.24 -17.64
C LEU A 150 7.63 11.48 -16.39
N GLY A 151 6.71 10.83 -15.67
CA GLY A 151 7.03 10.01 -14.51
C GLY A 151 7.94 8.82 -14.84
N PHE A 152 7.76 8.20 -16.01
CA PHE A 152 8.60 7.08 -16.47
C PHE A 152 9.96 7.54 -17.04
N VAL A 153 10.03 8.73 -17.61
CA VAL A 153 11.32 9.27 -18.09
C VAL A 153 12.20 9.75 -16.93
N LEU A 154 11.58 10.29 -15.87
CA LEU A 154 12.27 10.99 -14.77
C LEU A 154 12.41 10.18 -13.46
N TYR A 155 11.97 8.91 -13.38
CA TYR A 155 12.10 8.14 -12.11
C TYR A 155 13.54 7.91 -11.67
N SER A 156 14.53 8.07 -12.56
CA SER A 156 15.95 8.03 -12.20
C SER A 156 16.36 9.20 -11.31
N GLU A 157 15.72 10.36 -11.48
CA GLU A 157 15.96 11.58 -10.72
C GLU A 157 14.64 12.13 -10.13
N PRO A 158 14.12 11.50 -9.06
CA PRO A 158 12.80 11.83 -8.50
C PRO A 158 12.69 13.26 -7.96
N ALA A 159 13.82 13.93 -7.68
CA ALA A 159 13.83 15.32 -7.21
C ALA A 159 13.49 16.35 -8.31
N GLN A 160 13.66 16.01 -9.59
CA GLN A 160 13.36 16.92 -10.68
C GLN A 160 11.86 16.94 -11.04
N THR A 161 11.17 15.81 -10.85
CA THR A 161 9.77 15.65 -11.31
C THR A 161 8.81 16.68 -10.69
N PRO A 162 8.80 16.93 -9.36
CA PRO A 162 7.88 17.92 -8.79
C PRO A 162 8.06 19.32 -9.38
N ARG A 163 9.30 19.72 -9.69
CA ARG A 163 9.61 21.04 -10.26
C ARG A 163 9.05 21.23 -11.66
N ILE A 164 9.16 20.20 -12.50
CA ILE A 164 8.64 20.23 -13.87
C ILE A 164 7.11 20.18 -13.87
N VAL A 165 6.55 19.35 -12.99
CA VAL A 165 5.10 19.07 -12.94
C VAL A 165 4.33 20.14 -12.17
N SER A 166 4.97 20.96 -11.33
CA SER A 166 4.31 22.01 -10.53
C SER A 166 3.48 22.99 -11.36
N LEU A 167 3.97 23.38 -12.54
CA LEU A 167 3.22 24.27 -13.42
C LEU A 167 2.01 23.56 -14.05
N LEU A 168 2.13 22.25 -14.30
CA LEU A 168 1.08 21.44 -14.91
C LEU A 168 -0.04 21.09 -13.93
N SER A 169 0.28 20.94 -12.64
CA SER A 169 -0.73 20.71 -11.58
C SER A 169 -1.66 21.91 -11.34
N GLU A 170 -1.23 23.11 -11.73
CA GLU A 170 -2.06 24.33 -11.64
C GLU A 170 -2.87 24.58 -12.92
N SER A 171 -2.76 23.71 -13.93
CA SER A 171 -3.51 23.84 -15.18
C SER A 171 -5.01 23.78 -14.96
N TYR A 172 -5.77 24.54 -15.77
CA TYR A 172 -7.23 24.50 -15.74
C TYR A 172 -7.78 23.12 -16.16
N ASN A 173 -7.04 22.37 -16.98
CA ASN A 173 -7.50 21.11 -17.53
C ASN A 173 -7.38 19.98 -16.47
N PRO A 174 -8.49 19.34 -16.05
CA PRO A 174 -8.45 18.27 -15.06
C PRO A 174 -7.62 17.06 -15.48
N HIS A 175 -7.58 16.71 -16.77
CA HIS A 175 -6.81 15.56 -17.27
C HIS A 175 -5.30 15.76 -17.13
N VAL A 176 -4.83 16.99 -17.33
CA VAL A 176 -3.43 17.38 -17.11
C VAL A 176 -3.08 17.30 -15.62
N ARG A 177 -3.97 17.79 -14.74
CA ARG A 177 -3.78 17.71 -13.28
C ARG A 177 -3.76 16.26 -12.77
N TYR A 178 -4.60 15.39 -13.32
CA TYR A 178 -4.55 13.96 -13.04
C TYR A 178 -3.23 13.31 -13.48
N GLY A 179 -2.80 13.60 -14.72
CA GLY A 179 -1.53 13.10 -15.25
C GLY A 179 -0.34 13.57 -14.40
N ALA A 180 -0.38 14.83 -13.94
CA ALA A 180 0.60 15.40 -13.03
C ALA A 180 0.68 14.65 -11.70
N ALA A 181 -0.47 14.35 -11.08
CA ALA A 181 -0.52 13.58 -9.84
C ALA A 181 0.11 12.20 -10.00
N LEU A 182 -0.27 11.44 -11.03
CA LEU A 182 0.29 10.11 -11.27
C LEU A 182 1.77 10.13 -11.68
N ALA A 183 2.22 11.14 -12.44
CA ALA A 183 3.64 11.27 -12.80
C ALA A 183 4.53 11.42 -11.55
N VAL A 184 4.07 12.22 -10.58
CA VAL A 184 4.72 12.36 -9.27
C VAL A 184 4.64 11.05 -8.49
N GLY A 185 3.49 10.38 -8.49
CA GLY A 185 3.31 9.07 -7.85
C GLY A 185 4.25 7.98 -8.36
N ILE A 186 4.43 7.89 -9.68
CA ILE A 186 5.30 6.90 -10.35
C ILE A 186 6.78 7.23 -10.12
N SER A 187 7.19 8.48 -10.36
CA SER A 187 8.59 8.88 -10.24
C SER A 187 9.10 8.87 -8.80
N CYS A 188 8.28 9.32 -7.85
CA CYS A 188 8.65 9.46 -6.44
C CYS A 188 8.23 8.25 -5.58
N ALA A 189 7.83 7.13 -6.20
CA ALA A 189 7.40 5.92 -5.50
C ALA A 189 8.46 5.43 -4.51
N GLY A 190 8.08 5.24 -3.24
CA GLY A 190 8.95 4.72 -2.18
C GLY A 190 10.11 5.66 -1.74
N THR A 191 10.13 6.90 -2.22
CA THR A 191 11.19 7.88 -1.86
C THR A 191 10.83 8.75 -0.65
N GLY A 192 9.54 9.03 -0.44
CA GLY A 192 9.07 9.89 0.65
C GLY A 192 9.45 11.37 0.52
N LEU A 193 9.62 11.89 -0.71
CA LEU A 193 10.03 13.28 -0.92
C LEU A 193 8.97 14.26 -0.40
N SER A 194 9.39 15.21 0.46
CA SER A 194 8.47 16.19 1.07
C SER A 194 7.84 17.14 0.05
N GLU A 195 8.58 17.51 -1.00
CA GLU A 195 8.12 18.38 -2.10
C GLU A 195 7.00 17.73 -2.91
N ALA A 196 7.10 16.42 -3.17
CA ALA A 196 6.06 15.65 -3.84
C ALA A 196 4.76 15.60 -3.02
N ILE A 197 4.88 15.41 -1.69
CA ILE A 197 3.72 15.39 -0.78
C ILE A 197 3.03 16.75 -0.76
N SER A 198 3.77 17.84 -0.64
CA SER A 198 3.19 19.20 -0.66
C SER A 198 2.50 19.53 -1.99
N LEU A 199 2.98 18.96 -3.10
CA LEU A 199 2.34 19.14 -4.40
C LEU A 199 1.05 18.33 -4.54
N LEU A 200 1.00 17.13 -3.95
CA LEU A 200 -0.16 16.23 -4.03
C LEU A 200 -1.29 16.61 -3.05
N GLU A 201 -0.97 17.19 -1.89
CA GLU A 201 -1.95 17.64 -0.89
C GLU A 201 -3.12 18.47 -1.48
N PRO A 202 -2.87 19.57 -2.23
CA PRO A 202 -3.96 20.35 -2.82
C PRO A 202 -4.78 19.56 -3.86
N LEU A 203 -4.14 18.63 -4.59
CA LEU A 203 -4.82 17.79 -5.59
C LEU A 203 -5.77 16.77 -4.95
N THR A 204 -5.58 16.40 -3.68
CA THR A 204 -6.54 15.55 -2.97
C THR A 204 -7.86 16.25 -2.64
N LEU A 205 -7.86 17.59 -2.66
CA LEU A 205 -9.02 18.44 -2.40
C LEU A 205 -9.57 19.09 -3.68
N ASP A 206 -9.17 18.57 -4.84
CA ASP A 206 -9.61 19.09 -6.12
C ASP A 206 -11.14 19.01 -6.27
N ALA A 207 -11.73 19.94 -7.04
CA ALA A 207 -13.15 19.91 -7.34
C ALA A 207 -13.55 18.67 -8.15
N VAL A 208 -12.65 18.15 -8.99
CA VAL A 208 -12.90 17.02 -9.89
C VAL A 208 -12.55 15.69 -9.23
N ASP A 209 -13.48 14.74 -9.29
CA ASP A 209 -13.46 13.44 -8.63
C ASP A 209 -12.32 12.51 -9.06
N PHE A 210 -12.06 12.39 -10.35
CA PHE A 210 -10.96 11.56 -10.86
C PHE A 210 -9.58 12.14 -10.56
N VAL A 211 -9.46 13.47 -10.46
CA VAL A 211 -8.21 14.12 -10.03
C VAL A 211 -7.91 13.74 -8.58
N ARG A 212 -8.92 13.81 -7.71
CA ARG A 212 -8.80 13.33 -6.32
C ARG A 212 -8.42 11.85 -6.28
N GLN A 213 -9.05 11.00 -7.10
CA GLN A 213 -8.70 9.58 -7.20
C GLN A 213 -7.21 9.37 -7.53
N GLY A 214 -6.70 10.07 -8.55
CA GLY A 214 -5.29 10.00 -8.95
C GLY A 214 -4.34 10.50 -7.86
N ALA A 215 -4.69 11.60 -7.20
CA ALA A 215 -3.90 12.18 -6.11
C ALA A 215 -3.80 11.25 -4.89
N LEU A 216 -4.90 10.58 -4.51
CA LEU A 216 -4.90 9.61 -3.41
C LEU A 216 -4.01 8.40 -3.73
N ILE A 217 -4.10 7.86 -4.95
CA ILE A 217 -3.27 6.73 -5.39
C ILE A 217 -1.79 7.15 -5.42
N ALA A 218 -1.49 8.31 -6.00
CA ALA A 218 -0.13 8.83 -6.07
C ALA A 218 0.48 9.07 -4.68
N MET A 219 -0.30 9.64 -3.75
CA MET A 219 0.14 9.85 -2.37
C MET A 219 0.49 8.53 -1.67
N ALA A 220 -0.32 7.49 -1.87
CA ALA A 220 -0.04 6.15 -1.34
C ALA A 220 1.23 5.53 -1.94
N MET A 221 1.49 5.72 -3.25
CA MET A 221 2.71 5.25 -3.90
C MET A 221 3.96 5.95 -3.36
N VAL A 222 3.91 7.26 -3.09
CA VAL A 222 5.03 8.02 -2.52
C VAL A 222 5.29 7.64 -1.06
N MET A 223 4.22 7.41 -0.29
CA MET A 223 4.28 7.10 1.14
C MET A 223 4.39 5.59 1.46
N VAL A 224 4.58 4.73 0.46
CA VAL A 224 4.67 3.28 0.67
C VAL A 224 5.82 2.94 1.63
N GLN A 225 5.52 2.15 2.66
CA GLN A 225 6.42 1.76 3.76
C GLN A 225 6.93 2.88 4.69
N ILE A 226 6.43 4.11 4.57
CA ILE A 226 6.78 5.19 5.50
C ILE A 226 5.89 5.09 6.74
N ASN A 227 6.52 5.19 7.91
CA ASN A 227 5.84 5.12 9.19
C ASN A 227 5.43 6.51 9.69
N GLU A 228 4.44 6.56 10.57
CA GLU A 228 3.97 7.82 11.20
C GLU A 228 5.04 8.47 12.06
N ALA A 229 5.97 7.65 12.59
CA ALA A 229 7.11 8.09 13.36
C ALA A 229 8.11 8.91 12.53
N SER A 230 8.26 8.58 11.24
CA SER A 230 9.12 9.33 10.32
C SER A 230 8.43 10.57 9.76
N ASP A 231 7.13 10.51 9.50
CA ASP A 231 6.36 11.64 8.98
C ASP A 231 4.92 11.61 9.51
N SER A 232 4.55 12.68 10.23
CA SER A 232 3.21 12.83 10.82
C SER A 232 2.11 12.91 9.76
N ARG A 233 2.45 13.32 8.52
CA ARG A 233 1.52 13.42 7.39
C ARG A 233 0.94 12.07 6.97
N VAL A 234 1.66 10.99 7.20
CA VAL A 234 1.16 9.63 6.91
C VAL A 234 -0.05 9.31 7.79
N GLY A 235 0.00 9.72 9.07
CA GLY A 235 -1.11 9.51 10.01
C GLY A 235 -2.34 10.35 9.68
N THR A 236 -2.15 11.59 9.22
CA THR A 236 -3.26 12.43 8.73
C THR A 236 -3.87 11.86 7.46
N PHE A 237 -3.04 11.38 6.53
CA PHE A 237 -3.48 10.78 5.28
C PHE A 237 -4.31 9.51 5.52
N ARG A 238 -3.90 8.60 6.43
CA ARG A 238 -4.72 7.42 6.78
C ARG A 238 -6.09 7.78 7.31
N ARG A 239 -6.17 8.75 8.23
CA ARG A 239 -7.46 9.21 8.78
C ARG A 239 -8.34 9.83 7.69
N GLN A 240 -7.72 10.54 6.73
CA GLN A 240 -8.43 11.08 5.56
C GLN A 240 -9.00 9.95 4.69
N LEU A 241 -8.21 8.91 4.38
CA LEU A 241 -8.67 7.74 3.61
C LEU A 241 -9.86 7.05 4.31
N GLU A 242 -9.75 6.77 5.61
CA GLU A 242 -10.84 6.15 6.37
C GLU A 242 -12.10 7.01 6.39
N LYS A 243 -11.95 8.34 6.47
CA LYS A 243 -13.08 9.27 6.40
C LYS A 243 -13.78 9.19 5.04
N ILE A 244 -13.03 9.25 3.94
CA ILE A 244 -13.57 9.20 2.58
C ILE A 244 -14.29 7.87 2.32
N ILE A 245 -13.74 6.75 2.81
CA ILE A 245 -14.35 5.42 2.65
C ILE A 245 -15.66 5.32 3.42
N ARG A 246 -15.74 5.89 4.62
CA ARG A 246 -16.95 5.84 5.46
C ARG A 246 -18.02 6.83 5.04
N ASP A 247 -17.63 7.95 4.43
CA ASP A 247 -18.59 8.98 4.04
C ASP A 247 -19.46 8.49 2.87
N LYS A 248 -20.77 8.60 3.04
CA LYS A 248 -21.72 8.20 1.99
C LYS A 248 -21.81 9.25 0.89
N HIS A 249 -21.55 10.52 1.20
CA HIS A 249 -21.71 11.65 0.29
C HIS A 249 -20.54 11.86 -0.67
N GLU A 250 -19.44 11.15 -0.47
CA GLU A 250 -18.28 11.16 -1.38
C GLU A 250 -18.55 10.42 -2.69
N ASP A 251 -17.91 10.89 -3.76
CA ASP A 251 -18.02 10.32 -5.11
C ASP A 251 -17.45 8.89 -5.18
N THR A 252 -18.07 8.05 -6.01
CA THR A 252 -17.67 6.64 -6.18
C THR A 252 -16.22 6.50 -6.67
N MET A 253 -15.77 7.37 -7.57
CA MET A 253 -14.38 7.37 -8.07
C MET A 253 -13.38 7.74 -6.97
N SER A 254 -13.69 8.74 -6.14
CA SER A 254 -12.84 9.12 -5.00
C SER A 254 -12.78 8.01 -3.95
N LYS A 255 -13.89 7.31 -3.70
CA LYS A 255 -13.92 6.11 -2.83
C LYS A 255 -13.05 4.98 -3.36
N MET A 256 -13.15 4.70 -4.66
CA MET A 256 -12.30 3.69 -5.31
C MET A 256 -10.82 4.06 -5.16
N GLY A 257 -10.45 5.32 -5.38
CA GLY A 257 -9.09 5.83 -5.15
C GLY A 257 -8.64 5.64 -3.71
N ALA A 258 -9.51 5.93 -2.73
CA ALA A 258 -9.20 5.77 -1.32
C ALA A 258 -8.98 4.30 -0.92
N ILE A 259 -9.79 3.38 -1.45
CA ILE A 259 -9.65 1.93 -1.21
C ILE A 259 -8.34 1.42 -1.80
N LEU A 260 -8.02 1.80 -3.04
CA LEU A 260 -6.76 1.42 -3.69
C LEU A 260 -5.55 2.02 -2.96
N ALA A 261 -5.63 3.29 -2.55
CA ALA A 261 -4.58 3.96 -1.78
C ALA A 261 -4.32 3.24 -0.44
N SER A 262 -5.39 2.86 0.28
CA SER A 262 -5.29 2.07 1.51
C SER A 262 -4.64 0.70 1.24
N GLY A 263 -5.05 0.01 0.17
CA GLY A 263 -4.48 -1.28 -0.22
C GLY A 263 -3.00 -1.21 -0.62
N ILE A 264 -2.57 -0.13 -1.30
CA ILE A 264 -1.17 0.10 -1.67
C ILE A 264 -0.33 0.42 -0.43
N LEU A 265 -0.86 1.22 0.50
CA LEU A 265 -0.14 1.61 1.72
C LEU A 265 0.12 0.41 2.66
N ASP A 266 -0.83 -0.52 2.72
CA ASP A 266 -0.76 -1.74 3.54
C ASP A 266 -0.36 -3.00 2.73
N ALA A 267 0.11 -2.81 1.49
CA ALA A 267 0.45 -3.90 0.59
C ALA A 267 1.43 -4.91 1.24
N GLY A 268 1.18 -6.21 1.06
CA GLY A 268 2.02 -7.29 1.56
C GLY A 268 2.26 -7.27 3.07
N GLY A 269 1.34 -6.72 3.86
CA GLY A 269 1.53 -6.51 5.31
C GLY A 269 2.61 -5.47 5.60
N ARG A 270 2.83 -4.51 4.69
CA ARG A 270 3.88 -3.48 4.70
C ARG A 270 5.30 -4.00 4.49
N ASN A 271 5.42 -5.20 3.93
CA ASN A 271 6.70 -5.81 3.58
C ASN A 271 7.06 -5.64 2.12
N VAL A 272 6.22 -4.96 1.33
CA VAL A 272 6.50 -4.66 -0.06
C VAL A 272 6.57 -3.16 -0.29
N THR A 273 7.47 -2.76 -1.19
CA THR A 273 7.63 -1.39 -1.66
C THR A 273 7.47 -1.36 -3.16
N ILE A 274 7.02 -0.22 -3.71
CA ILE A 274 7.04 0.01 -5.14
C ILE A 274 8.43 0.53 -5.48
N ARG A 275 9.18 -0.22 -6.29
CA ARG A 275 10.57 0.12 -6.61
C ARG A 275 10.87 -0.14 -8.08
N LEU A 276 11.06 0.95 -8.83
CA LEU A 276 11.37 0.93 -10.27
C LEU A 276 12.85 0.65 -10.55
N LEU A 277 13.73 1.12 -9.67
CA LEU A 277 15.19 0.90 -9.76
C LEU A 277 15.63 -0.20 -8.81
N SER A 278 16.43 -1.15 -9.27
CA SER A 278 17.16 -2.07 -8.39
C SER A 278 18.15 -1.34 -7.49
N LYS A 279 18.74 -2.05 -6.51
CA LYS A 279 19.80 -1.50 -5.64
C LYS A 279 21.05 -1.14 -6.43
N THR A 280 21.33 -1.92 -7.47
CA THR A 280 22.43 -1.70 -8.42
C THR A 280 22.12 -0.61 -9.45
N LYS A 281 21.01 0.14 -9.29
CA LYS A 281 20.50 1.13 -10.25
C LYS A 281 20.17 0.57 -11.65
N HIS A 282 19.99 -0.74 -11.77
CA HIS A 282 19.40 -1.34 -12.98
C HIS A 282 17.89 -1.29 -12.90
N ASP A 283 17.24 -1.11 -14.04
CA ASP A 283 15.80 -1.01 -14.12
C ASP A 283 15.13 -2.37 -13.86
N LYS A 284 14.09 -2.35 -13.03
CA LYS A 284 13.20 -3.51 -12.89
C LYS A 284 12.11 -3.40 -13.95
N PHE A 285 12.36 -4.01 -15.09
CA PHE A 285 11.43 -3.95 -16.22
C PHE A 285 10.02 -4.44 -15.85
N THR A 286 9.91 -5.48 -15.00
CA THR A 286 8.61 -5.99 -14.50
C THR A 286 7.80 -4.92 -13.76
N ALA A 287 8.46 -4.10 -12.94
CA ALA A 287 7.82 -3.04 -12.18
C ALA A 287 7.38 -1.87 -13.09
N ILE A 288 8.20 -1.52 -14.08
CA ILE A 288 7.90 -0.45 -15.03
C ILE A 288 6.74 -0.85 -15.94
N VAL A 289 6.79 -2.06 -16.52
CA VAL A 289 5.71 -2.62 -17.33
C VAL A 289 4.42 -2.75 -16.51
N GLY A 290 4.52 -3.26 -15.27
CA GLY A 290 3.39 -3.37 -14.35
C GLY A 290 2.73 -2.02 -14.05
N LEU A 291 3.51 -0.96 -13.81
CA LEU A 291 2.97 0.39 -13.60
C LEU A 291 2.38 1.01 -14.88
N ALA A 292 2.98 0.74 -16.05
CA ALA A 292 2.47 1.22 -17.33
C ALA A 292 1.09 0.62 -17.63
N VAL A 293 0.92 -0.69 -17.45
CA VAL A 293 -0.39 -1.35 -17.61
C VAL A 293 -1.36 -0.94 -16.49
N PHE A 294 -0.89 -0.80 -15.25
CA PHE A 294 -1.71 -0.32 -14.13
C PHE A 294 -2.33 1.05 -14.44
N SER A 295 -1.57 1.99 -15.01
CA SER A 295 -2.06 3.35 -15.30
C SER A 295 -3.24 3.43 -16.29
N GLN A 296 -3.56 2.31 -16.96
CA GLN A 296 -4.61 2.18 -17.99
C GLN A 296 -6.00 1.84 -17.44
N PHE A 297 -6.19 1.80 -16.12
CA PHE A 297 -7.44 1.31 -15.51
C PHE A 297 -8.70 2.13 -15.84
N TRP A 298 -8.56 3.27 -16.52
CA TRP A 298 -9.65 4.16 -16.91
C TRP A 298 -10.71 3.51 -17.80
N TYR A 299 -10.26 2.74 -18.79
CA TYR A 299 -11.16 2.09 -19.74
C TYR A 299 -11.44 0.64 -19.33
N TRP A 300 -10.51 0.01 -18.60
CA TRP A 300 -10.62 -1.37 -18.19
C TRP A 300 -10.09 -1.59 -16.77
N TYR A 301 -11.01 -1.64 -15.79
CA TYR A 301 -10.66 -1.79 -14.37
C TYR A 301 -9.82 -3.02 -14.02
N PRO A 302 -9.98 -4.21 -14.64
CA PRO A 302 -9.13 -5.38 -14.33
C PRO A 302 -7.63 -5.16 -14.52
N LEU A 303 -7.19 -4.13 -15.26
CA LEU A 303 -5.76 -3.80 -15.40
C LEU A 303 -5.11 -3.32 -14.09
N ILE A 304 -5.91 -3.01 -13.05
CA ILE A 304 -5.40 -2.63 -11.72
C ILE A 304 -4.52 -3.73 -11.09
N TYR A 305 -4.79 -5.00 -11.39
CA TYR A 305 -4.04 -6.12 -10.79
C TYR A 305 -2.56 -6.17 -11.19
N PHE A 306 -2.16 -5.48 -12.27
CA PHE A 306 -0.78 -5.37 -12.71
C PHE A 306 0.12 -4.59 -11.74
N VAL A 307 -0.47 -3.88 -10.75
CA VAL A 307 0.30 -3.27 -9.65
C VAL A 307 1.10 -4.31 -8.86
N SER A 308 0.66 -5.58 -8.85
CA SER A 308 1.36 -6.68 -8.18
C SER A 308 2.80 -6.89 -8.67
N LEU A 309 3.08 -6.65 -9.96
CA LEU A 309 4.42 -6.76 -10.55
C LEU A 309 5.36 -5.64 -10.08
N SER A 310 4.80 -4.51 -9.64
CA SER A 310 5.57 -3.37 -9.13
C SER A 310 6.03 -3.56 -7.68
N PHE A 311 5.41 -4.50 -6.94
CA PHE A 311 5.74 -4.77 -5.56
C PHE A 311 7.03 -5.59 -5.44
N SER A 312 8.01 -5.00 -4.77
CA SER A 312 9.25 -5.67 -4.40
C SER A 312 9.27 -5.91 -2.88
N PRO A 313 9.45 -7.15 -2.41
CA PRO A 313 9.59 -7.41 -0.98
C PRO A 313 10.86 -6.75 -0.43
N THR A 314 10.75 -6.19 0.77
CA THR A 314 11.82 -5.55 1.53
C THR A 314 12.06 -6.35 2.80
N ALA A 315 12.80 -7.42 2.65
CA ALA A 315 13.24 -8.26 3.75
C ALA A 315 14.75 -8.50 3.65
N PHE A 316 15.36 -8.73 4.80
CA PHE A 316 16.66 -9.35 4.89
C PHE A 316 16.44 -10.85 5.06
N ILE A 317 16.98 -11.64 4.12
CA ILE A 317 16.92 -13.10 4.14
C ILE A 317 18.33 -13.62 3.98
N GLY A 318 18.90 -14.08 5.08
CA GLY A 318 20.17 -14.79 5.10
C GLY A 318 20.00 -16.24 4.68
N LEU A 319 20.86 -16.73 3.79
CA LEU A 319 20.89 -18.13 3.33
C LEU A 319 22.23 -18.77 3.67
N ASN A 320 22.23 -20.05 4.08
CA ASN A 320 23.44 -20.85 4.22
C ASN A 320 23.90 -21.41 2.84
N TYR A 321 24.99 -22.19 2.82
CA TYR A 321 25.48 -22.83 1.59
C TYR A 321 24.47 -23.80 0.96
N ASP A 322 23.62 -24.43 1.78
CA ASP A 322 22.55 -25.34 1.35
C ASP A 322 21.26 -24.62 0.92
N LEU A 323 21.29 -23.29 0.75
CA LEU A 323 20.13 -22.44 0.43
C LEU A 323 18.99 -22.50 1.46
N LYS A 324 19.28 -22.86 2.71
CA LYS A 324 18.34 -22.83 3.83
C LYS A 324 18.48 -21.53 4.61
N VAL A 325 17.41 -21.14 5.33
CA VAL A 325 17.38 -19.89 6.12
C VAL A 325 17.76 -20.19 7.58
N PRO A 326 19.00 -19.90 8.02
CA PRO A 326 19.39 -20.03 9.42
C PRO A 326 18.75 -18.93 10.29
N ARG A 327 18.40 -19.27 11.53
CA ARG A 327 18.06 -18.27 12.54
C ARG A 327 19.35 -17.69 13.10
N PHE A 328 19.53 -16.40 12.89
CA PHE A 328 20.58 -15.63 13.53
C PHE A 328 20.07 -14.21 13.79
N GLU A 329 20.71 -13.57 14.75
CA GLU A 329 20.36 -12.23 15.20
C GLU A 329 21.33 -11.21 14.63
N PHE A 330 20.83 -10.06 14.17
CA PHE A 330 21.65 -8.94 13.72
C PHE A 330 21.10 -7.64 14.30
N LEU A 331 21.95 -6.62 14.39
CA LEU A 331 21.64 -5.41 15.12
C LEU A 331 21.23 -4.28 14.16
N SER A 332 20.12 -3.63 14.48
CA SER A 332 19.65 -2.39 13.86
C SER A 332 19.91 -1.24 14.84
N HIS A 333 20.83 -0.33 14.51
CA HIS A 333 21.12 0.89 15.27
C HIS A 333 20.05 1.97 15.02
N ALA A 334 18.79 1.62 15.25
CA ALA A 334 17.67 2.53 15.14
C ALA A 334 16.70 2.30 16.29
N LYS A 335 15.95 3.36 16.62
CA LYS A 335 14.84 3.27 17.56
C LYS A 335 13.75 2.35 16.97
N PRO A 336 13.29 1.32 17.69
CA PRO A 336 12.27 0.38 17.19
C PRO A 336 11.01 1.07 16.67
N PHE A 337 10.55 2.13 17.35
CA PHE A 337 9.35 2.89 16.97
C PHE A 337 9.41 3.49 15.54
N LEU A 338 10.59 3.75 15.00
CA LEU A 338 10.73 4.28 13.64
C LEU A 338 10.34 3.24 12.58
N PHE A 339 10.58 1.96 12.84
CA PHE A 339 10.46 0.88 11.84
C PHE A 339 9.46 -0.22 12.22
N GLU A 340 8.89 -0.14 13.42
CA GLU A 340 7.84 -1.04 13.90
C GLU A 340 6.66 -1.09 12.91
N TYR A 341 6.01 -2.26 12.84
CA TYR A 341 4.71 -2.33 12.20
C TYR A 341 3.73 -1.49 13.01
N PRO A 342 3.00 -0.56 12.38
CA PRO A 342 1.94 0.10 13.12
C PRO A 342 0.87 -0.92 13.50
N LYS A 343 0.28 -0.62 14.65
CA LYS A 343 -0.73 -1.46 15.26
C LYS A 343 -1.87 -1.67 14.25
N PRO A 344 -2.34 -2.92 14.06
CA PRO A 344 -3.49 -3.18 13.23
C PRO A 344 -4.64 -2.27 13.64
N THR A 345 -5.36 -1.69 12.68
CA THR A 345 -6.56 -0.91 12.97
C THR A 345 -7.53 -1.84 13.71
N THR A 346 -7.65 -1.64 15.02
CA THR A 346 -8.54 -2.44 15.86
C THR A 346 -9.95 -2.28 15.31
N ALA A 347 -10.59 -3.38 14.94
CA ALA A 347 -12.00 -3.36 14.57
C ALA A 347 -12.77 -2.60 15.67
N PRO A 348 -13.71 -1.70 15.32
CA PRO A 348 -14.44 -0.96 16.32
C PRO A 348 -15.19 -1.96 17.19
N THR A 349 -14.65 -2.26 18.38
CA THR A 349 -15.43 -2.83 19.46
C THR A 349 -16.56 -1.86 19.70
N THR A 350 -17.76 -2.29 19.29
CA THR A 350 -19.05 -1.64 19.49
C THR A 350 -18.99 -0.49 20.49
N THR A 351 -18.91 0.73 19.98
CA THR A 351 -18.95 1.95 20.77
C THR A 351 -20.35 2.13 21.36
N SER A 352 -20.63 1.44 22.47
CA SER A 352 -21.74 1.76 23.37
C SER A 352 -21.27 2.36 24.71
N ALA A 353 -19.97 2.39 25.00
CA ALA A 353 -19.48 2.78 26.33
C ALA A 353 -19.01 4.24 26.49
N VAL A 354 -18.73 5.01 25.42
CA VAL A 354 -17.98 6.29 25.58
C VAL A 354 -18.84 7.58 25.53
N LYS A 355 -20.16 7.50 25.25
CA LYS A 355 -21.05 8.69 25.31
C LYS A 355 -21.74 8.92 26.66
N LEU A 356 -21.42 8.16 27.70
CA LEU A 356 -22.07 8.26 29.01
C LEU A 356 -21.48 9.32 29.98
N PRO A 357 -20.17 9.62 30.06
CA PRO A 357 -19.68 10.48 31.14
C PRO A 357 -20.04 11.97 30.96
N THR A 358 -20.11 12.48 29.73
CA THR A 358 -20.45 13.90 29.48
C THR A 358 -21.95 14.18 29.58
N ALA A 359 -22.79 13.22 29.20
CA ALA A 359 -24.25 13.34 29.34
C ALA A 359 -24.65 13.39 30.82
N VAL A 360 -24.07 12.53 31.66
CA VAL A 360 -24.34 12.49 33.11
C VAL A 360 -23.85 13.78 33.79
N LEU A 361 -22.71 14.35 33.39
CA LEU A 361 -22.26 15.64 33.93
C LEU A 361 -23.19 16.81 33.53
N SER A 362 -23.70 16.82 32.30
CA SER A 362 -24.62 17.87 31.84
C SER A 362 -26.01 17.78 32.50
N THR A 363 -26.53 16.57 32.75
CA THR A 363 -27.79 16.37 33.45
C THR A 363 -27.64 16.60 34.95
N SER A 364 -26.52 16.20 35.56
CA SER A 364 -26.26 16.40 37.00
C SER A 364 -25.98 17.86 37.35
N ALA A 365 -25.30 18.63 36.49
CA ALA A 365 -25.12 20.07 36.68
C ALA A 365 -26.45 20.83 36.51
N LYS A 366 -27.25 20.46 35.51
CA LYS A 366 -28.58 21.08 35.28
C LYS A 366 -29.60 20.69 36.36
N ALA A 367 -29.52 19.48 36.92
CA ALA A 367 -30.32 19.04 38.06
C ALA A 367 -29.90 19.75 39.36
N LYS A 368 -28.59 19.88 39.65
CA LYS A 368 -28.10 20.65 40.81
C LYS A 368 -28.48 22.14 40.72
N ALA A 369 -28.44 22.73 39.52
CA ALA A 369 -28.87 24.12 39.31
C ALA A 369 -30.39 24.31 39.52
N ARG A 370 -31.22 23.35 39.10
CA ARG A 370 -32.67 23.37 39.35
C ARG A 370 -33.00 23.15 40.84
N ALA A 371 -32.35 22.19 41.48
CA ALA A 371 -32.53 21.93 42.92
C ALA A 371 -32.13 23.15 43.78
N LYS A 372 -31.08 23.89 43.39
CA LYS A 372 -30.68 25.13 44.08
C LYS A 372 -31.73 26.24 43.93
N LYS A 373 -32.31 26.40 42.72
CA LYS A 373 -33.41 27.36 42.49
C LYS A 373 -34.70 26.99 43.24
N GLU A 374 -35.04 25.71 43.30
CA GLU A 374 -36.22 25.24 44.06
C GLU A 374 -36.03 25.37 45.57
N ALA A 375 -34.81 25.15 46.08
CA ALA A 375 -34.48 25.38 47.49
C ALA A 375 -34.52 26.87 47.86
N GLU A 376 -34.04 27.76 46.99
CA GLU A 376 -34.15 29.22 47.18
C GLU A 376 -35.62 29.70 47.14
N GLN A 377 -36.46 29.10 46.29
CA GLN A 377 -37.90 29.40 46.25
C GLN A 377 -38.65 28.89 47.49
N LYS A 378 -38.31 27.70 48.01
CA LYS A 378 -38.89 27.18 49.26
C LYS A 378 -38.44 27.98 50.49
N ALA A 379 -37.18 28.40 50.55
CA ALA A 379 -36.67 29.25 51.63
C ALA A 379 -37.31 30.65 51.64
N ASN A 380 -37.74 31.16 50.48
CA ASN A 380 -38.48 32.42 50.38
C ASN A 380 -39.98 32.26 50.74
N ALA A 381 -40.56 31.08 50.54
CA ALA A 381 -41.93 30.77 50.94
C ALA A 381 -42.06 30.59 52.47
N GLU A 382 -41.07 29.96 53.13
CA GLU A 382 -41.07 29.75 54.59
C GLU A 382 -40.76 31.01 55.42
N LYS A 383 -40.28 32.10 54.81
CA LYS A 383 -40.15 33.42 55.47
C LYS A 383 -41.44 34.26 55.45
N SER A 384 -42.52 33.76 54.82
CA SER A 384 -43.78 34.49 54.65
C SER A 384 -44.95 33.99 55.51
N SER A 385 -44.71 33.06 56.44
CA SER A 385 -45.69 32.64 57.45
C SER A 385 -45.03 32.67 58.84
N GLY A 386 -45.23 33.76 59.58
CA GLY A 386 -44.57 34.02 60.86
C GLY A 386 -45.34 33.63 62.12
N LEU A 387 -44.57 33.60 63.23
CA LEU A 387 -44.90 33.78 64.65
C LEU A 387 -45.70 32.64 65.34
N GLU A 388 -45.45 32.20 66.58
CA GLU A 388 -44.76 32.80 67.73
C GLU A 388 -44.51 31.76 68.87
N SER A 389 -43.39 31.90 69.60
CA SER A 389 -43.19 31.60 71.05
C SER A 389 -43.35 30.14 71.59
N SER A 390 -42.66 29.60 72.60
CA SER A 390 -41.71 30.09 73.60
C SER A 390 -41.14 28.90 74.43
N SER A 391 -39.88 29.05 74.87
CA SER A 391 -39.27 28.62 76.17
C SER A 391 -39.31 27.15 76.63
N SER A 392 -38.32 26.55 77.31
CA SER A 392 -36.96 26.92 77.76
C SER A 392 -36.39 25.72 78.56
N SER A 393 -35.07 25.78 78.87
CA SER A 393 -34.40 25.18 80.05
C SER A 393 -33.87 23.74 79.92
N LEU A 394 -32.65 23.31 80.28
CA LEU A 394 -31.42 23.83 80.95
C LEU A 394 -30.27 22.87 80.52
N ASN A 395 -29.05 23.27 80.10
CA ASN A 395 -27.90 23.87 80.81
C ASN A 395 -27.00 22.88 81.60
N THR A 396 -25.69 22.87 81.26
CA THR A 396 -24.44 22.53 82.00
C THR A 396 -23.43 21.93 81.01
N GLY A 397 -22.13 22.24 80.91
CA GLY A 397 -21.20 23.16 81.58
C GLY A 397 -19.79 22.85 81.04
N LYS A 398 -18.99 23.90 80.78
CA LYS A 398 -17.53 24.04 80.46
C LYS A 398 -16.61 22.85 80.86
N GLY A 399 -15.46 22.56 80.24
CA GLY A 399 -14.57 23.26 79.30
C GLY A 399 -13.23 22.48 79.18
N LYS A 400 -12.54 22.66 78.04
CA LYS A 400 -11.23 22.13 77.57
C LYS A 400 -10.03 22.51 78.51
N PRO A 401 -8.80 21.90 78.43
CA PRO A 401 -7.97 21.91 77.20
C PRO A 401 -6.90 20.78 76.96
N SER A 402 -6.38 20.81 75.70
CA SER A 402 -5.03 20.42 75.16
C SER A 402 -4.47 19.01 75.41
N SER A 403 -3.78 18.31 74.49
CA SER A 403 -3.40 18.43 73.07
C SER A 403 -2.61 17.16 72.71
N GLU A 404 -2.57 16.82 71.42
CA GLU A 404 -1.61 15.94 70.71
C GLU A 404 -1.90 14.43 70.48
N LYS A 405 -1.82 14.12 69.18
CA LYS A 405 -1.40 12.90 68.46
C LYS A 405 -2.39 11.79 68.07
N ASP A 406 -2.44 11.64 66.73
CA ASP A 406 -2.48 10.44 65.89
C ASP A 406 -3.69 9.49 65.91
N GLY A 407 -4.15 9.15 64.70
CA GLY A 407 -4.96 7.95 64.45
C GLY A 407 -6.01 8.05 63.34
N GLU A 408 -5.55 7.97 62.09
CA GLU A 408 -6.19 7.36 60.91
C GLU A 408 -7.67 7.67 60.55
N VAL A 409 -7.86 8.41 59.46
CA VAL A 409 -9.03 8.30 58.57
C VAL A 409 -8.56 7.61 57.28
N MET A 410 -9.01 6.38 57.06
CA MET A 410 -8.96 5.72 55.75
C MET A 410 -9.84 6.50 54.77
N GLN A 411 -9.21 7.19 53.82
CA GLN A 411 -9.84 7.62 52.59
C GLN A 411 -8.88 7.28 51.45
N VAL A 412 -9.34 6.38 50.58
CA VAL A 412 -8.63 5.93 49.38
C VAL A 412 -8.68 7.08 48.36
N ASP A 413 -7.71 7.98 48.47
CA ASP A 413 -7.38 8.90 47.39
C ASP A 413 -6.39 8.20 46.45
N SER A 414 -6.87 7.99 45.22
CA SER A 414 -6.07 7.65 44.07
C SER A 414 -4.96 8.68 43.86
N LEU A 415 -3.73 8.17 43.95
CA LEU A 415 -2.43 8.76 43.64
C LEU A 415 -2.44 9.78 42.48
N PRO A 416 -1.79 10.96 42.64
CA PRO A 416 -1.11 11.59 41.52
C PRO A 416 0.23 10.85 41.35
N GLU A 417 0.22 9.78 40.56
CA GLU A 417 1.49 9.22 40.09
C GLU A 417 2.19 10.26 39.24
N LYS A 418 3.41 10.56 39.68
CA LYS A 418 4.43 11.30 38.95
C LYS A 418 4.39 10.89 37.48
N LYS A 419 4.41 11.88 36.59
CA LYS A 419 4.86 11.69 35.21
C LYS A 419 6.17 10.90 35.27
N ALA A 420 6.10 9.61 34.93
CA ALA A 420 7.25 8.88 34.48
C ALA A 420 7.78 9.66 33.27
N GLU A 421 9.02 10.12 33.37
CA GLU A 421 9.81 10.43 32.20
C GLU A 421 9.71 9.22 31.25
N PRO A 422 9.53 9.41 29.94
CA PRO A 422 9.53 8.29 29.01
C PRO A 422 10.85 7.53 29.20
N GLU A 423 10.76 6.23 29.52
CA GLU A 423 11.94 5.36 29.62
C GLU A 423 12.81 5.58 28.36
N PRO A 424 14.14 5.69 28.51
CA PRO A 424 15.01 5.93 27.36
C PRO A 424 14.83 4.79 26.38
N GLU A 425 14.16 5.08 25.27
CA GLU A 425 13.87 4.10 24.23
C GLU A 425 15.17 3.39 23.83
N PRO A 426 15.16 2.05 23.69
CA PRO A 426 16.34 1.32 23.26
C PRO A 426 16.83 1.91 21.94
N THR A 427 18.10 2.33 21.92
CA THR A 427 18.76 2.95 20.77
C THR A 427 19.11 1.95 19.67
N PHE A 428 18.97 0.65 19.97
CA PHE A 428 19.24 -0.46 19.08
C PHE A 428 18.14 -1.52 19.23
N GLU A 429 17.86 -2.20 18.12
CA GLU A 429 16.92 -3.32 18.02
C GLU A 429 17.67 -4.56 17.54
N ILE A 430 17.43 -5.70 18.18
CA ILE A 430 17.97 -6.99 17.75
C ILE A 430 16.91 -7.65 16.86
N LEU A 431 17.26 -7.88 15.59
CA LEU A 431 16.38 -8.47 14.58
C LEU A 431 16.81 -9.91 14.31
N THR A 432 15.85 -10.81 14.13
CA THR A 432 16.09 -12.23 13.83
C THR A 432 15.77 -12.53 12.37
N ASN A 433 16.65 -13.27 11.68
CA ASN A 433 16.44 -13.70 10.29
C ASN A 433 15.27 -14.72 10.16
N PRO A 434 14.32 -14.56 9.22
CA PRO A 434 14.12 -13.43 8.30
C PRO A 434 13.41 -12.24 8.95
N ALA A 435 13.89 -11.03 8.67
CA ALA A 435 13.33 -9.79 9.21
C ALA A 435 13.01 -8.78 8.10
N ARG A 436 11.98 -7.95 8.34
CA ARG A 436 11.67 -6.79 7.51
C ARG A 436 12.78 -5.76 7.64
N VAL A 437 13.29 -5.29 6.51
CA VAL A 437 14.28 -4.21 6.46
C VAL A 437 13.85 -3.23 5.40
N VAL A 438 13.50 -2.02 5.83
CA VAL A 438 13.09 -0.91 4.94
C VAL A 438 14.34 -0.26 4.33
N PRO A 439 14.29 0.28 3.09
CA PRO A 439 15.45 0.96 2.48
C PRO A 439 16.09 2.06 3.34
N ALA A 440 15.29 2.80 4.13
CA ALA A 440 15.81 3.80 5.07
C ALA A 440 16.54 3.17 6.27
N GLN A 441 16.17 1.94 6.65
CA GLN A 441 16.76 1.18 7.75
C GLN A 441 18.10 0.53 7.38
N GLU A 442 18.36 0.30 6.09
CA GLU A 442 19.58 -0.36 5.57
C GLU A 442 20.88 0.27 6.11
N LYS A 443 20.90 1.59 6.33
CA LYS A 443 22.07 2.34 6.80
C LYS A 443 22.41 2.07 8.28
N PHE A 444 21.45 1.55 9.04
CA PHE A 444 21.57 1.34 10.48
C PHE A 444 21.88 -0.12 10.84
N ILE A 445 21.91 -1.03 9.85
CA ILE A 445 22.14 -2.45 10.08
C ILE A 445 23.64 -2.73 10.23
N LYS A 446 24.00 -3.43 11.31
CA LYS A 446 25.32 -4.00 11.51
C LYS A 446 25.22 -5.46 11.93
N PHE A 447 26.08 -6.28 11.33
CA PHE A 447 26.28 -7.65 11.76
C PHE A 447 27.22 -7.67 12.97
N LEU A 448 26.87 -8.46 13.98
CA LEU A 448 27.75 -8.68 15.13
C LEU A 448 28.93 -9.56 14.69
N GLU A 449 30.15 -9.17 15.04
CA GLU A 449 31.39 -9.87 14.65
C GLU A 449 31.53 -11.23 15.34
N ASP A 450 30.84 -11.45 16.47
CA ASP A 450 30.87 -12.69 17.26
C ASP A 450 29.85 -13.75 16.81
N ASN A 451 29.07 -13.49 15.76
CA ASN A 451 28.04 -14.42 15.30
C ASN A 451 28.61 -15.57 14.47
N ARG A 452 27.94 -16.74 14.59
CA ARG A 452 28.25 -17.95 13.82
C ARG A 452 28.21 -17.73 12.30
N TYR A 453 27.33 -16.84 11.83
CA TYR A 453 27.12 -16.56 10.41
C TYR A 453 27.67 -15.18 10.04
N VAL A 454 28.54 -15.14 9.04
CA VAL A 454 29.12 -13.91 8.49
C VAL A 454 28.73 -13.77 7.01
N PRO A 455 28.27 -12.59 6.56
CA PRO A 455 27.91 -12.40 5.15
C PRO A 455 29.14 -12.50 4.23
N VAL A 456 29.02 -13.32 3.18
CA VAL A 456 30.07 -13.46 2.14
C VAL A 456 30.26 -12.14 1.38
N LYS A 457 29.15 -11.44 1.13
CA LYS A 457 29.13 -10.08 0.59
C LYS A 457 28.33 -9.21 1.55
N SER A 458 28.95 -8.12 2.01
CA SER A 458 28.24 -7.14 2.86
C SER A 458 27.09 -6.53 2.07
N ALA A 459 25.87 -6.93 2.41
CA ALA A 459 24.64 -6.42 1.86
C ALA A 459 23.62 -6.26 3.01
N PRO A 460 23.08 -5.05 3.23
CA PRO A 460 22.23 -4.76 4.38
C PRO A 460 20.79 -5.30 4.24
N SER A 461 20.39 -5.78 3.06
CA SER A 461 19.02 -6.24 2.78
C SER A 461 18.96 -7.11 1.52
N GLY A 462 17.86 -7.85 1.35
CA GLY A 462 17.68 -8.84 0.28
C GLY A 462 18.24 -10.21 0.63
N PHE A 463 18.49 -11.03 -0.39
CA PHE A 463 19.12 -12.33 -0.21
C PHE A 463 20.62 -12.16 -0.02
N VAL A 464 21.13 -12.67 1.09
CA VAL A 464 22.56 -12.61 1.43
C VAL A 464 23.06 -14.00 1.77
N LEU A 465 24.08 -14.45 1.06
CA LEU A 465 24.75 -15.71 1.37
C LEU A 465 25.64 -15.52 2.60
N LEU A 466 25.45 -16.38 3.59
CA LEU A 466 26.16 -16.38 4.85
C LEU A 466 27.14 -17.55 4.88
N LYS A 467 28.35 -17.28 5.33
CA LYS A 467 29.36 -18.28 5.63
C LYS A 467 29.20 -18.69 7.09
N ASP A 468 29.00 -19.98 7.32
CA ASP A 468 29.07 -20.56 8.65
C ASP A 468 30.53 -20.72 9.09
N LEU A 469 30.87 -20.15 10.24
CA LEU A 469 32.19 -20.28 10.87
C LEU A 469 32.29 -21.49 11.81
N ARG A 470 31.16 -22.10 12.18
CA ARG A 470 31.11 -23.27 13.09
C ARG A 470 30.23 -24.39 12.51
N PRO A 471 30.70 -25.09 11.46
CA PRO A 471 29.93 -26.17 10.82
C PRO A 471 29.68 -27.39 11.73
N ASN A 472 30.36 -27.50 12.87
CA ASN A 472 30.24 -28.63 13.80
C ASN A 472 29.06 -28.49 14.79
N GLU A 473 28.45 -27.32 14.92
CA GLU A 473 27.29 -27.09 15.79
C GLU A 473 25.99 -27.32 15.00
N PRO A 474 24.91 -27.90 15.58
CA PRO A 474 23.65 -28.05 14.86
C PRO A 474 23.05 -26.70 14.49
N GLU A 475 22.61 -26.54 13.24
CA GLU A 475 21.98 -25.30 12.74
C GLU A 475 20.52 -25.22 13.19
N VAL A 476 20.09 -24.08 13.74
CA VAL A 476 18.67 -23.79 13.96
C VAL A 476 18.13 -23.11 12.71
N LEU A 477 17.40 -23.85 11.88
CA LEU A 477 16.79 -23.35 10.66
C LEU A 477 15.40 -22.75 10.96
N SER A 478 15.08 -21.61 10.33
CA SER A 478 13.79 -20.95 10.52
C SER A 478 12.68 -21.57 9.67
N LEU A 479 13.07 -22.16 8.54
CA LEU A 479 12.21 -22.89 7.62
C LEU A 479 12.60 -24.37 7.67
N THR A 480 11.97 -25.13 8.57
CA THR A 480 11.86 -26.57 8.38
C THR A 480 10.70 -26.79 7.41
N ASP A 481 11.01 -27.06 6.13
CA ASP A 481 10.05 -27.61 5.20
C ASP A 481 9.68 -29.04 5.65
N ALA A 482 8.67 -29.10 6.53
CA ALA A 482 7.73 -30.21 6.67
C ALA A 482 6.54 -29.71 7.51
N PRO A 483 5.27 -29.92 7.09
CA PRO A 483 4.16 -29.75 8.00
C PRO A 483 4.33 -30.75 9.14
N ALA A 484 4.58 -30.25 10.34
CA ALA A 484 4.66 -31.08 11.54
C ALA A 484 3.28 -31.70 11.79
N SER A 485 3.08 -32.94 11.33
CA SER A 485 2.00 -33.79 11.80
C SER A 485 2.18 -33.96 13.30
N VAL A 486 1.29 -33.33 14.08
CA VAL A 486 1.30 -33.40 15.54
C VAL A 486 0.94 -34.83 15.95
N ALA A 487 1.95 -35.68 16.14
CA ALA A 487 1.77 -36.99 16.75
C ALA A 487 1.48 -36.79 18.24
N SER A 488 0.22 -37.00 18.63
CA SER A 488 -0.16 -37.18 20.03
C SER A 488 0.15 -38.63 20.46
N PRO A 489 0.66 -38.86 21.68
CA PRO A 489 1.14 -40.18 22.09
C PRO A 489 -0.04 -41.11 22.39
N THR A 490 0.03 -42.31 21.83
CA THR A 490 -0.87 -43.43 22.08
C THR A 490 -0.52 -44.12 23.40
N THR A 491 -1.49 -44.25 24.30
CA THR A 491 -1.50 -45.28 25.36
C THR A 491 -2.73 -46.16 25.20
N GLY A 492 -2.53 -47.47 25.26
CA GLY A 492 -3.43 -48.50 24.73
C GLY A 492 -4.69 -48.83 25.56
N ARG A 493 -5.73 -49.21 24.79
CA ARG A 493 -6.70 -50.36 24.86
C ARG A 493 -7.05 -51.03 26.22
N PRO A 494 -8.19 -51.76 26.36
CA PRO A 494 -9.38 -51.89 25.49
C PRO A 494 -10.80 -51.98 26.17
N ALA A 495 -11.84 -51.88 25.32
CA ALA A 495 -13.16 -52.55 25.31
C ALA A 495 -14.19 -52.40 26.47
N VAL A 496 -15.43 -52.01 26.15
CA VAL A 496 -16.69 -52.82 26.12
C VAL A 496 -17.79 -51.98 25.42
N GLY A 497 -18.61 -52.62 24.58
CA GLY A 497 -19.61 -51.94 23.75
C GLY A 497 -21.02 -51.85 24.33
N GLN A 498 -21.87 -51.04 23.70
CA GLN A 498 -23.29 -51.31 23.50
C GLN A 498 -23.91 -50.33 22.50
N GLN A 499 -24.71 -50.87 21.60
CA GLN A 499 -25.58 -50.15 20.67
C GLN A 499 -26.76 -49.50 21.41
N SER A 500 -27.07 -48.24 21.10
CA SER A 500 -28.46 -47.77 21.00
C SER A 500 -28.54 -46.44 20.25
N SER A 501 -29.46 -46.41 19.30
CA SER A 501 -29.83 -45.34 18.38
C SER A 501 -30.36 -44.06 19.04
N SER A 502 -29.92 -42.90 18.56
CA SER A 502 -30.78 -41.71 18.36
C SER A 502 -30.10 -40.68 17.47
N SER A 503 -30.79 -40.27 16.42
CA SER A 503 -30.38 -39.37 15.35
C SER A 503 -30.08 -37.94 15.80
N ALA A 504 -28.94 -37.39 15.36
CA ALA A 504 -28.69 -35.95 15.19
C ALA A 504 -27.51 -35.70 14.24
N MET A 505 -27.80 -35.09 13.07
CA MET A 505 -26.98 -34.20 12.20
C MET A 505 -25.43 -34.30 12.16
N ALA A 506 -24.86 -34.58 10.97
CA ALA A 506 -23.54 -34.16 10.45
C ALA A 506 -23.55 -34.43 8.93
N VAL A 507 -23.42 -33.50 7.97
CA VAL A 507 -22.31 -32.59 7.58
C VAL A 507 -20.98 -33.34 7.38
N ASP A 508 -20.46 -33.23 6.15
CA ASP A 508 -19.17 -33.66 5.58
C ASP A 508 -19.08 -35.02 4.88
N ASP A 509 -19.17 -34.99 3.55
CA ASP A 509 -18.43 -35.86 2.62
C ASP A 509 -17.46 -34.95 1.84
N GLU A 510 -16.22 -34.81 2.31
CA GLU A 510 -15.11 -34.24 1.53
C GLU A 510 -14.46 -35.34 0.65
N PRO A 511 -14.11 -35.05 -0.61
CA PRO A 511 -13.46 -36.01 -1.50
C PRO A 511 -12.03 -36.34 -1.07
N GLN A 512 -11.62 -37.60 -1.27
CA GLN A 512 -10.28 -38.10 -0.96
C GLN A 512 -9.16 -37.27 -1.62
N VAL A 513 -8.15 -36.94 -0.82
CA VAL A 513 -6.94 -36.21 -1.23
C VAL A 513 -6.13 -37.03 -2.24
N PRO A 514 -5.69 -36.45 -3.38
CA PRO A 514 -4.85 -37.17 -4.34
C PRO A 514 -3.47 -37.51 -3.75
N GLN A 515 -2.90 -38.62 -4.20
CA GLN A 515 -1.57 -39.08 -3.79
C GLN A 515 -0.47 -38.07 -4.17
N PRO A 516 0.61 -37.96 -3.38
CA PRO A 516 1.69 -37.01 -3.62
C PRO A 516 2.41 -37.27 -4.95
N PHE A 517 2.68 -36.19 -5.68
CA PHE A 517 3.37 -36.19 -6.97
C PHE A 517 4.86 -36.49 -6.79
N GLU A 518 5.35 -37.57 -7.39
CA GLU A 518 6.79 -37.90 -7.46
C GLU A 518 7.43 -37.18 -8.65
N TYR A 519 8.45 -36.35 -8.39
CA TYR A 519 9.29 -35.77 -9.44
C TYR A 519 10.23 -36.85 -9.99
N THR A 520 9.95 -37.33 -11.20
CA THR A 520 10.93 -38.10 -11.97
C THR A 520 11.89 -37.15 -12.67
N SER A 521 13.18 -37.47 -12.56
CA SER A 521 14.35 -36.66 -12.92
C SER A 521 14.42 -36.22 -14.37
#